data_AF-A0AAV0DXX3-F1
#
_entry.id   AF-A0AAV0DXX3-F1
#
_cell.length_a   1.000
_cell.length_b   1.000
_cell.length_c   1.000
_cell.angle_alpha   90.00
_cell.angle_beta   90.00
_cell.angle_gamma   90.00
#
_symmetry.space_group_name_H-M   'P 1'
#
loop_
_entity.id
_entity.type
_entity.pdbx_description
1 polymer ?
#
loop_
_entity_poly.entity_id
_entity_poly.type
_entity_poly.pdbx_seq_one_letter_code
_entity_poly.pdbx_strand_id
1 'polypeptide(L)'
;MQSIGNVYEPGPQPTDFKKLFDAEIGKSKVASSLQNQSLRQFREAIWNVHHAGQPMPGEEEDDIVMTSSGCNLLNKTCPLSGKPVTELVEPVRSAECKHIFEKAAIMQHIKNARGRCPVAGCPKVVHANKVVCDAFLVIEIDELRSMGKETAGSGNVEDFTDLPEIAEDSG
;
A
#
# COMPACT_ATOMS: atom_id res chain seq x y z
N MET A 1 -17.26 20.10 -0.71
CA MET A 1 -16.09 20.22 0.20
C MET A 1 -15.51 21.61 0.02
N GLN A 2 -15.66 22.50 1.00
CA GLN A 2 -14.97 23.79 1.00
C GLN A 2 -13.62 23.56 1.70
N SER A 3 -12.52 23.75 0.96
CA SER A 3 -11.17 23.61 1.50
C SER A 3 -10.95 24.59 2.66
N ILE A 4 -10.22 24.19 3.70
CA ILE A 4 -9.82 25.06 4.84
C ILE A 4 -9.16 26.36 4.34
N GLY A 5 -8.51 26.31 3.17
CA GLY A 5 -7.94 27.49 2.52
C GLY A 5 -8.94 28.57 2.11
N ASN A 6 -10.23 28.25 1.99
CA ASN A 6 -11.28 29.22 1.65
C ASN A 6 -11.93 29.89 2.88
N VAL A 7 -11.68 29.39 4.10
CA VAL A 7 -12.31 29.87 5.34
C VAL A 7 -11.29 30.55 6.26
N TYR A 8 -10.00 30.32 6.04
CA TYR A 8 -8.95 30.87 6.89
C TYR A 8 -8.67 32.35 6.60
N GLU A 9 -8.97 33.23 7.57
CA GLU A 9 -8.53 34.62 7.59
C GLU A 9 -7.28 34.79 8.49
N PRO A 10 -6.15 35.33 7.97
CA PRO A 10 -4.93 35.51 8.76
C PRO A 10 -5.12 36.53 9.90
N GLY A 11 -4.95 36.07 11.14
CA GLY A 11 -4.94 36.93 12.34
C GLY A 11 -3.53 37.37 12.76
N PRO A 12 -3.41 38.27 13.76
CA PRO A 12 -2.13 38.77 14.26
C PRO A 12 -1.33 37.75 15.10
N GLN A 13 -1.89 36.58 15.40
CA GLN A 13 -1.18 35.48 16.09
C GLN A 13 -0.89 34.31 15.14
N PRO A 14 0.27 33.63 15.32
CA PRO A 14 0.61 32.47 14.52
C PRO A 14 -0.42 31.35 14.72
N THR A 15 -0.93 30.82 13.60
CA THR A 15 -1.89 29.73 13.59
C THR A 15 -1.22 28.38 13.80
N ASP A 16 -1.79 27.59 14.69
CA ASP A 16 -1.42 26.19 14.89
C ASP A 16 -2.18 25.32 13.89
N PHE A 17 -1.61 25.15 12.69
CA PHE A 17 -2.21 24.36 11.61
C PHE A 17 -2.41 22.89 11.98
N LYS A 18 -1.61 22.36 12.91
CA LYS A 18 -1.75 20.98 13.39
C LYS A 18 -3.08 20.82 14.13
N LYS A 19 -3.43 21.73 15.02
CA LYS A 19 -4.71 21.69 15.74
C LYS A 19 -5.92 21.84 14.82
N LEU A 20 -5.84 22.72 13.82
CA LEU A 20 -6.93 22.89 12.85
C LEU A 20 -7.14 21.63 12.01
N PHE A 21 -6.05 21.01 11.58
CA PHE A 21 -6.08 19.78 10.80
C PHE A 21 -6.59 18.59 11.64
N ASP A 22 -6.09 18.43 12.87
CA ASP A 22 -6.55 17.40 13.80
C ASP A 22 -8.05 17.55 14.12
N ALA A 23 -8.52 18.79 14.29
CA ALA A 23 -9.94 19.08 14.52
C ALA A 23 -10.82 18.77 13.28
N GLU A 24 -10.34 19.03 12.07
CA GLU A 24 -11.07 18.72 10.84
C GLU A 24 -11.08 17.22 10.52
N ILE A 25 -9.98 16.52 10.80
CA ILE A 25 -9.92 15.05 10.74
C ILE A 25 -10.86 14.45 11.78
N GLY A 26 -10.92 15.01 12.99
CA GLY A 26 -11.88 14.59 14.01
C GLY A 26 -13.33 14.68 13.54
N LYS A 27 -13.68 15.75 12.82
CA LYS A 27 -15.02 15.92 12.20
C LYS A 27 -15.24 14.95 11.03
N SER A 28 -14.19 14.66 10.25
CA SER A 28 -14.25 13.78 9.07
C SER A 28 -14.26 12.29 9.40
N LYS A 29 -13.72 11.89 10.57
CA LYS A 29 -13.73 10.49 11.06
C LYS A 29 -15.15 9.99 11.36
N VAL A 30 -16.09 10.90 11.61
CA VAL A 30 -17.52 10.59 11.75
C VAL A 30 -18.19 10.40 10.39
N ALA A 31 -17.65 10.98 9.31
CA ALA A 31 -18.26 10.93 7.98
C ALA A 31 -17.81 9.72 7.14
N SER A 32 -16.66 9.11 7.44
CA SER A 32 -16.16 7.94 6.68
C SER A 32 -16.63 6.59 7.23
N SER A 33 -17.30 6.57 8.38
CA SER A 33 -18.01 5.39 8.91
C SER A 33 -19.40 5.18 8.28
N LEU A 34 -19.78 6.04 7.31
CA LEU A 34 -21.12 6.07 6.72
C LEU A 34 -21.11 5.64 5.24
N GLN A 35 -20.47 4.52 4.92
CA GLN A 35 -20.73 3.81 3.67
C GLN A 35 -21.41 2.47 4.03
N ASN A 36 -22.73 2.27 3.96
CA ASN A 36 -23.85 3.05 3.51
C ASN A 36 -25.03 2.62 4.40
N GLN A 37 -25.68 3.52 5.11
CA GLN A 37 -26.82 3.17 5.98
C GLN A 37 -27.91 2.38 5.24
N SER A 38 -28.10 2.66 3.94
CA SER A 38 -29.02 1.93 3.06
C SER A 38 -28.64 0.47 2.83
N LEU A 39 -27.34 0.14 2.71
CA LEU A 39 -26.88 -1.25 2.53
C LEU A 39 -27.04 -2.06 3.81
N ARG A 40 -26.78 -1.44 4.97
CA ARG A 40 -26.99 -2.08 6.27
C ARG A 40 -28.47 -2.41 6.49
N GLN A 41 -29.34 -1.42 6.29
CA GLN A 41 -30.80 -1.59 6.39
C GLN A 41 -31.31 -2.66 5.41
N PHE A 42 -30.78 -2.70 4.19
CA PHE A 42 -31.14 -3.71 3.21
C PHE A 42 -30.71 -5.13 3.65
N ARG A 43 -29.48 -5.29 4.15
CA ARG A 43 -28.97 -6.57 4.68
C ARG A 43 -29.77 -7.04 5.88
N GLU A 44 -30.04 -6.16 6.84
CA GLU A 44 -30.90 -6.44 8.00
C GLU A 44 -32.31 -6.84 7.57
N ALA A 45 -32.90 -6.16 6.58
CA ALA A 45 -34.23 -6.49 6.08
C ALA A 45 -34.28 -7.89 5.44
N ILE A 46 -33.25 -8.28 4.67
CA ILE A 46 -33.14 -9.63 4.10
C ILE A 46 -32.95 -10.67 5.21
N TRP A 47 -32.07 -10.40 6.18
CA TRP A 47 -31.81 -11.30 7.30
C TRP A 47 -33.09 -11.59 8.10
N ASN A 48 -33.88 -10.55 8.38
CA ASN A 48 -35.12 -10.62 9.15
C ASN A 48 -36.21 -11.50 8.52
N VAL A 49 -36.14 -11.81 7.21
CA VAL A 49 -37.14 -12.68 6.54
C VAL A 49 -37.12 -14.09 7.14
N HIS A 50 -35.95 -14.58 7.52
CA HIS A 50 -35.76 -15.95 8.00
C HIS A 50 -35.25 -16.04 9.45
N HIS A 51 -34.84 -14.91 10.05
CA HIS A 51 -34.21 -14.86 11.38
C HIS A 51 -34.81 -13.76 12.28
N ALA A 52 -36.12 -13.50 12.15
CA ALA A 52 -36.80 -12.44 12.88
C ALA A 52 -36.57 -12.53 14.41
N GLY A 53 -36.12 -11.43 15.00
CA GLY A 53 -35.83 -11.33 16.44
C GLY A 53 -34.43 -11.78 16.85
N GLN A 54 -33.61 -12.28 15.92
CA GLN A 54 -32.20 -12.56 16.15
C GLN A 54 -31.35 -11.44 15.53
N PRO A 55 -30.38 -10.87 16.28
CA PRO A 55 -29.47 -9.89 15.71
C PRO A 55 -28.66 -10.53 14.58
N MET A 56 -28.42 -9.75 13.51
CA MET A 56 -27.61 -10.21 12.38
C MET A 56 -26.17 -10.51 12.85
N PRO A 57 -25.62 -11.70 12.60
CA PRO A 57 -24.25 -12.03 13.00
C PRO A 57 -23.22 -11.18 12.25
N GLY A 58 -22.19 -10.70 12.95
CA GLY A 58 -20.98 -10.13 12.34
C GLY A 58 -20.90 -8.60 12.21
N GLU A 59 -21.54 -7.84 13.10
CA GLU A 59 -21.36 -6.37 13.13
C GLU A 59 -20.16 -5.90 13.98
N GLU A 60 -19.48 -6.81 14.67
CA GLU A 60 -18.25 -6.52 15.39
C GLU A 60 -17.09 -7.06 14.56
N GLU A 61 -16.23 -6.12 14.14
CA GLU A 61 -15.03 -6.34 13.32
C GLU A 61 -15.34 -6.56 11.84
N ASP A 62 -15.68 -5.46 11.15
CA ASP A 62 -15.16 -5.29 9.79
C ASP A 62 -13.64 -5.45 9.89
N ASP A 63 -13.16 -6.67 9.67
CA ASP A 63 -11.76 -7.02 9.53
C ASP A 63 -11.21 -6.04 8.49
N ILE A 64 -10.49 -5.01 8.96
CA ILE A 64 -9.85 -4.06 8.09
C ILE A 64 -8.80 -4.89 7.37
N VAL A 65 -9.16 -5.41 6.20
CA VAL A 65 -8.22 -6.03 5.29
C VAL A 65 -7.27 -4.89 4.93
N MET A 66 -6.18 -4.83 5.67
CA MET A 66 -5.05 -3.94 5.42
C MET A 66 -4.56 -4.38 4.05
N THR A 67 -5.11 -3.74 3.02
CA THR A 67 -4.86 -4.11 1.63
C THR A 67 -3.40 -3.76 1.47
N SER A 68 -2.54 -4.77 1.65
CA SER A 68 -1.10 -4.67 1.81
C SER A 68 -0.61 -3.49 0.99
N SER A 69 -0.18 -2.41 1.65
CA SER A 69 0.20 -1.14 1.04
C SER A 69 1.06 -1.43 -0.18
N GLY A 70 0.42 -1.44 -1.36
CA GLY A 70 0.98 -2.07 -2.53
C GLY A 70 2.15 -1.24 -2.99
N CYS A 71 3.36 -1.77 -2.86
CA CYS A 71 4.55 -1.13 -3.39
C CYS A 71 4.30 -0.80 -4.87
N ASN A 72 4.23 0.48 -5.22
CA ASN A 72 3.90 0.96 -6.58
C ASN A 72 5.03 0.71 -7.60
N LEU A 73 6.12 0.05 -7.19
CA LEU A 73 7.25 -0.28 -8.03
C LEU A 73 6.91 -1.49 -8.92
N LEU A 74 7.08 -1.35 -10.24
CA LEU A 74 6.81 -2.44 -11.20
C LEU A 74 7.79 -3.62 -11.12
N ASN A 75 8.94 -3.42 -10.49
CA ASN A 75 9.95 -4.45 -10.31
C ASN A 75 10.63 -4.31 -8.95
N LYS A 76 10.93 -5.45 -8.32
CA LYS A 76 11.63 -5.53 -7.02
C LYS A 76 13.15 -5.65 -7.17
N THR A 77 13.63 -6.10 -8.33
CA THR A 77 15.05 -6.25 -8.65
C THR A 77 15.37 -5.54 -9.97
N CYS A 78 16.59 -5.02 -10.10
CA CYS A 78 17.05 -4.46 -11.36
C CYS A 78 17.29 -5.60 -12.38
N PRO A 79 16.64 -5.58 -13.55
CA PRO A 79 16.76 -6.65 -14.56
C PRO A 79 18.15 -6.74 -15.22
N LEU A 80 19.03 -5.76 -15.01
CA LEU A 80 20.39 -5.73 -15.57
C LEU A 80 21.46 -6.10 -14.55
N SER A 81 21.36 -5.62 -13.31
CA SER A 81 22.35 -5.89 -12.26
C SER A 81 21.96 -7.05 -11.33
N GLY A 82 20.69 -7.47 -11.34
CA GLY A 82 20.15 -8.48 -10.43
C GLY A 82 19.94 -8.00 -8.99
N LYS A 83 20.48 -6.83 -8.62
CA LYS A 83 20.36 -6.27 -7.28
C LYS A 83 18.90 -5.90 -6.95
N PRO A 84 18.46 -6.06 -5.69
CA PRO A 84 17.16 -5.55 -5.28
C PRO A 84 17.13 -4.03 -5.40
N VAL A 85 15.96 -3.48 -5.73
CA VAL A 85 15.77 -2.05 -5.95
C VAL A 85 16.13 -1.22 -4.71
N THR A 86 15.94 -1.81 -3.53
CA THR A 86 16.30 -1.24 -2.23
C THR A 86 17.81 -1.08 -2.01
N GLU A 87 18.66 -1.77 -2.78
CA GLU A 87 20.13 -1.75 -2.66
C GLU A 87 20.84 -1.08 -3.84
N LEU A 88 20.09 -0.47 -4.76
CA LEU A 88 20.67 0.28 -5.88
C LEU A 88 21.35 1.55 -5.38
N VAL A 89 22.54 1.84 -5.92
CA VAL A 89 23.31 3.03 -5.54
C VAL A 89 22.71 4.27 -6.20
N GLU A 90 22.45 4.19 -7.51
CA GLU A 90 21.76 5.23 -8.27
C GLU A 90 20.54 4.63 -8.96
N PRO A 91 19.40 4.47 -8.24
CA PRO A 91 18.17 3.99 -8.86
C PRO A 91 17.64 5.01 -9.85
N VAL A 92 17.26 4.54 -11.04
CA VAL A 92 16.65 5.36 -12.08
C VAL A 92 15.46 4.64 -12.68
N ARG A 93 14.45 5.41 -13.09
CA ARG A 93 13.20 4.92 -13.67
C ARG A 93 13.07 5.40 -15.10
N SER A 94 12.60 4.52 -15.99
CA SER A 94 12.20 4.92 -17.34
C SER A 94 10.85 5.62 -17.31
N ALA A 95 10.76 6.80 -17.91
CA ALA A 95 9.49 7.51 -18.09
C ALA A 95 8.51 6.79 -19.03
N GLU A 96 8.99 5.87 -19.88
CA GLU A 96 8.17 5.17 -20.90
C GLU A 96 7.51 3.90 -20.38
N CYS A 97 8.16 3.21 -19.44
CA CYS A 97 7.70 1.91 -18.93
C CYS A 97 7.72 1.77 -17.42
N LYS A 98 8.16 2.80 -16.67
CA LYS A 98 8.27 2.85 -15.20
C LYS A 98 9.13 1.77 -14.55
N HIS A 99 9.82 0.92 -15.32
CA HIS A 99 10.81 -0.02 -14.78
C HIS A 99 12.04 0.71 -14.22
N ILE A 100 12.60 0.12 -13.17
CA ILE A 100 13.68 0.69 -12.35
C ILE A 100 14.98 -0.07 -12.62
N PHE A 101 16.07 0.68 -12.74
CA PHE A 101 17.39 0.16 -13.07
C PHE A 101 18.49 0.79 -12.24
N GLU A 102 19.63 0.12 -12.14
CA GLU A 102 20.89 0.75 -11.76
C GLU A 102 21.36 1.65 -12.92
N LYS A 103 21.65 2.93 -12.63
CA LYS A 103 22.02 3.93 -13.65
C LYS A 103 23.20 3.50 -14.52
N ALA A 104 24.28 3.00 -13.93
CA ALA A 104 25.45 2.56 -14.70
C ALA A 104 25.10 1.43 -15.68
N ALA A 105 24.30 0.46 -15.22
CA ALA A 105 23.93 -0.70 -16.02
C ALA A 105 23.00 -0.33 -17.20
N ILE A 106 21.96 0.47 -16.95
CA ILE A 106 21.02 0.87 -18.01
C ILE A 106 21.69 1.76 -19.06
N MET A 107 22.61 2.64 -18.65
CA MET A 107 23.35 3.50 -19.59
C MET A 107 24.27 2.68 -20.51
N GLN A 108 24.85 1.58 -20.03
CA GLN A 108 25.59 0.64 -20.85
C GLN A 108 24.67 -0.17 -21.78
N HIS A 109 23.53 -0.63 -21.26
CA HIS A 109 22.54 -1.39 -22.05
C HIS A 109 21.98 -0.58 -23.22
N ILE A 110 21.66 0.71 -23.00
CA ILE A 110 21.14 1.60 -24.07
C ILE A 110 22.16 1.72 -25.21
N LYS A 111 23.46 1.78 -24.90
CA LYS A 111 24.53 1.84 -25.91
C LYS A 111 24.63 0.54 -26.73
N ASN A 112 24.43 -0.62 -26.10
CA ASN A 112 24.69 -1.92 -26.72
C ASN A 112 23.45 -2.56 -27.37
N ALA A 113 22.25 -2.39 -26.81
CA ALA A 113 21.06 -3.19 -27.12
C ALA A 113 19.95 -2.44 -27.88
N ARG A 114 20.31 -1.39 -28.64
CA ARG A 114 19.36 -0.50 -29.35
C ARG A 114 18.28 0.10 -28.43
N GLY A 115 18.56 0.18 -27.12
CA GLY A 115 17.67 0.74 -26.13
C GLY A 115 16.40 -0.04 -25.83
N ARG A 116 16.20 -1.32 -26.21
CA ARG A 116 14.97 -2.04 -25.77
C ARG A 116 14.94 -2.25 -24.25
N CYS A 117 13.77 -2.16 -23.63
CA CYS A 117 13.63 -2.48 -22.21
C CYS A 117 14.08 -3.93 -21.93
N PRO A 118 14.93 -4.17 -20.92
CA PRO A 118 15.43 -5.52 -20.61
C PRO A 118 14.41 -6.37 -19.83
N VAL A 119 13.26 -5.82 -19.43
CA VAL A 119 12.20 -6.58 -18.77
C VAL A 119 11.47 -7.43 -19.81
N ALA A 120 11.36 -8.73 -19.56
CA ALA A 120 10.66 -9.67 -20.42
C ALA A 120 9.21 -9.22 -20.65
N GLY A 121 8.79 -9.20 -21.91
CA GLY A 121 7.44 -8.79 -22.30
C GLY A 121 7.20 -7.28 -22.37
N CYS A 122 8.18 -6.43 -22.02
CA CYS A 122 8.04 -4.99 -22.20
C CYS A 122 8.43 -4.57 -23.63
N PRO A 123 7.50 -4.04 -24.46
CA PRO A 123 7.81 -3.66 -25.84
C PRO A 123 8.47 -2.28 -25.96
N LYS A 124 8.63 -1.56 -24.84
CA LYS A 124 9.09 -0.16 -24.84
C LYS A 124 10.59 -0.06 -25.09
N VAL A 125 10.98 1.04 -25.72
CA VAL A 125 12.38 1.44 -25.85
C VAL A 125 12.70 2.37 -24.67
N VAL A 126 13.96 2.42 -24.27
CA VAL A 126 14.46 3.19 -23.15
C VAL A 126 15.51 4.14 -23.71
N HIS A 127 15.26 5.43 -23.56
CA HIS A 127 16.18 6.47 -24.00
C HIS A 127 16.93 7.08 -22.81
N ALA A 128 18.22 7.41 -23.01
CA ALA A 128 19.08 7.93 -21.94
C ALA A 128 18.53 9.21 -21.30
N ASN A 129 17.86 10.06 -22.07
CA ASN A 129 17.21 11.29 -21.59
C ASN A 129 15.85 11.06 -20.90
N LYS A 130 15.32 9.84 -20.93
CA LYS A 130 14.05 9.45 -20.31
C LYS A 130 14.25 8.48 -19.13
N VAL A 131 15.49 8.27 -18.72
CA VAL A 131 15.86 7.49 -17.54
C VAL A 131 16.32 8.45 -16.46
N VAL A 132 15.48 8.65 -15.44
CA VAL A 132 15.69 9.68 -14.42
C VAL A 132 15.42 9.12 -13.03
N CYS A 133 16.09 9.67 -12.02
CA CYS A 133 15.72 9.46 -10.63
C CYS A 133 14.77 10.59 -10.23
N ASP A 134 13.46 10.32 -10.25
CA ASP A 134 12.45 11.29 -9.82
C ASP A 134 12.24 11.25 -8.29
N ALA A 135 11.68 12.32 -7.72
CA ALA A 135 11.50 12.44 -6.28
C ALA A 135 10.58 11.35 -5.70
N PHE A 136 9.60 10.88 -6.46
CA PHE A 136 8.69 9.83 -6.01
C PHE A 136 9.37 8.46 -5.98
N LEU A 137 10.25 8.17 -6.94
CA LEU A 137 11.04 6.93 -6.94
C LEU A 137 11.81 6.75 -5.62
N VAL A 138 12.42 7.80 -5.09
CA VAL A 138 13.16 7.72 -3.82
C VAL A 138 12.23 7.41 -2.65
N ILE A 139 11.06 8.06 -2.60
CA ILE A 139 10.05 7.85 -1.56
C ILE A 139 9.52 6.42 -1.59
N GLU A 140 9.12 5.93 -2.77
CA GLU A 140 8.57 4.57 -2.92
C GLU A 140 9.62 3.48 -2.57
N ILE A 141 10.91 3.73 -2.84
CA ILE A 141 12.00 2.83 -2.44
C ILE A 141 12.19 2.86 -0.92
N ASP A 142 12.09 4.02 -0.29
CA ASP A 142 12.23 4.17 1.17
C ASP A 142 11.05 3.54 1.92
N GLU A 143 9.84 3.69 1.41
CA GLU A 143 8.65 2.98 1.88
C GLU A 143 8.86 1.47 1.82
N LEU A 144 9.32 0.95 0.67
CA LEU A 144 9.60 -0.48 0.51
C LEU A 144 10.68 -0.97 1.51
N ARG A 145 11.70 -0.16 1.81
CA ARG A 145 12.72 -0.49 2.82
C ARG A 145 12.14 -0.53 4.23
N SER A 146 11.23 0.38 4.55
CA SER A 146 10.56 0.43 5.85
C SER A 146 9.70 -0.82 6.04
N MET A 147 8.96 -1.22 4.99
CA MET A 147 8.12 -2.41 5.01
C MET A 147 8.89 -3.73 5.14
N GLY A 148 10.09 -3.81 4.59
CA GLY A 148 10.95 -4.99 4.74
C GLY A 148 11.37 -5.24 6.20
N LYS A 149 11.46 -4.19 7.02
CA LYS A 149 11.88 -4.31 8.43
C LYS A 149 10.77 -4.82 9.33
N GLU A 150 9.52 -4.41 9.11
CA GLU A 150 8.38 -4.84 9.93
C GLU A 150 7.99 -6.30 9.67
N THR A 151 8.14 -6.79 8.44
CA THR A 151 7.84 -8.19 8.09
C THR A 151 8.83 -9.17 8.72
N ALA A 152 10.11 -8.78 8.89
CA ALA A 152 11.12 -9.63 9.53
C ALA A 152 10.93 -9.78 11.05
N GLY A 153 10.12 -8.91 11.68
CA GLY A 153 9.81 -8.96 13.12
C GLY A 153 8.59 -9.83 13.48
N SER A 154 7.77 -10.24 12.50
CA SER A 154 6.53 -10.99 12.70
C SER A 154 6.67 -12.46 12.31
N GLY A 155 7.75 -13.11 12.74
CA GLY A 155 8.06 -14.51 12.42
C GLY A 155 7.56 -15.56 13.42
N ASN A 156 6.91 -15.16 14.53
CA ASN A 156 6.40 -16.08 15.54
C ASN A 156 4.90 -16.36 15.32
N VAL A 157 4.56 -17.17 14.33
CA VAL A 157 3.29 -17.90 14.36
C VAL A 157 3.60 -19.21 15.08
N GLU A 158 3.30 -19.26 16.38
CA GLU A 158 3.39 -20.50 17.15
C GLU A 158 2.23 -21.41 16.73
N ASP A 159 2.56 -22.58 16.19
CA ASP A 159 1.63 -23.64 15.84
C ASP A 159 1.17 -24.35 17.12
N PHE A 160 -0.07 -24.11 17.54
CA PHE A 160 -0.68 -24.70 18.73
C PHE A 160 -1.51 -25.96 18.43
N THR A 161 -1.23 -26.66 17.33
CA THR A 161 -1.97 -27.88 16.96
C THR A 161 -1.52 -29.11 17.76
N ASP A 162 -1.59 -29.04 19.10
CA ASP A 162 -1.50 -30.21 19.98
C ASP A 162 -2.88 -30.47 20.61
N LEU A 163 -3.69 -31.27 19.91
CA LEU A 163 -4.90 -31.84 20.50
C LEU A 163 -4.50 -33.09 21.31
N PRO A 164 -4.83 -33.18 22.61
CA PRO A 164 -4.56 -34.38 23.38
C PRO A 164 -5.36 -35.56 22.81
N GLU A 165 -4.66 -36.66 22.51
CA GLU A 165 -5.27 -37.92 22.11
C GLU A 165 -6.30 -38.35 23.17
N ILE A 166 -7.56 -38.43 22.75
CA ILE A 166 -8.64 -38.97 23.56
C ILE A 166 -8.37 -40.47 23.61
N ALA A 167 -7.82 -40.94 24.72
CA ALA A 167 -7.68 -42.36 24.99
C ALA A 167 -9.08 -42.98 25.09
N GLU A 168 -9.44 -43.79 24.08
CA GLU A 168 -10.59 -44.68 24.15
C GLU A 168 -10.30 -45.77 25.20
N ASP A 169 -10.84 -45.60 26.41
CA ASP A 169 -10.89 -46.66 27.41
C ASP A 169 -12.01 -47.64 27.01
N SER A 170 -11.59 -48.76 26.43
CA SER A 170 -12.43 -49.93 26.22
C SER A 170 -12.31 -50.83 27.44
N GLY A 171 -13.36 -50.86 28.28
CA GLY A 171 -13.54 -51.79 29.39
C GLY A 171 -14.99 -52.20 29.55
#